data_AF-Q8MRK5-F1
#
_entry.id   AF-Q8MRK5-F1
#
_cell.length_a   1.000
_cell.length_b   1.000
_cell.length_c   1.000
_cell.angle_alpha   90.00
_cell.angle_beta   90.00
_cell.angle_gamma   90.00
#
_symmetry.space_group_name_H-M   'P 1'
#
loop_
_entity.id
_entity.type
_entity.pdbx_description
1 polymer ?
#
loop_
_entity_poly.entity_id
_entity_poly.type
_entity_poly.pdbx_seq_one_letter_code
_entity_poly.pdbx_strand_id
1 'polypeptide(L)'
;MTTVYGVTRYGARLQIARQLKDIDDFPKDWVWPASTYLTTKTFESLREMFTSTREIQDWFTECARLISGVCSQNVEWVTPLGLPVVQPYNRQEMKHSPRSGFKVSANMPMDLYERPNILKQKNAFPPNFIHSLDSSHMMLTSLHCERQGITFVSVHDCFWTHANTVPELNRMCREQFVALHSQPILEQLSEFMRHTYSFKDSDFINDGSVEDLSKRQLNRILKQMPQKGDFDLRNVLDSVYFFS
;
A
#
# COMPACT_ATOMS: atom_id res chain seq x y z
N MET A 1 0.42 -14.38 0.86
CA MET A 1 0.45 -13.54 -0.36
C MET A 1 -0.48 -12.34 -0.25
N THR A 2 -1.80 -12.51 -0.05
CA THR A 2 -2.76 -11.40 -0.19
C THR A 2 -2.88 -10.46 1.02
N THR A 3 -2.28 -10.81 2.16
CA THR A 3 -2.35 -10.02 3.40
C THR A 3 -1.59 -8.70 3.33
N VAL A 4 -0.44 -8.66 2.64
CA VAL A 4 0.29 -7.41 2.36
C VAL A 4 -0.50 -6.48 1.43
N TYR A 5 -1.47 -7.03 0.70
CA TYR A 5 -2.36 -6.31 -0.21
C TYR A 5 -3.70 -5.93 0.44
N GLY A 6 -3.77 -5.89 1.77
CA GLY A 6 -4.94 -5.40 2.50
C GLY A 6 -6.08 -6.40 2.68
N VAL A 7 -5.82 -7.70 2.51
CA VAL A 7 -6.83 -8.73 2.81
C VAL A 7 -7.18 -8.74 4.30
N THR A 8 -8.47 -8.55 4.59
CA THR A 8 -9.02 -8.65 5.94
C THR A 8 -9.18 -10.10 6.37
N ARG A 9 -9.36 -10.34 7.69
CA ARG A 9 -9.68 -11.68 8.21
C ARG A 9 -10.87 -12.32 7.50
N TYR A 10 -11.87 -11.53 7.13
CA TYR A 10 -13.01 -12.02 6.37
C TYR A 10 -12.60 -12.53 4.99
N GLY A 11 -11.82 -11.75 4.24
CA GLY A 11 -11.32 -12.15 2.92
C GLY A 11 -10.42 -13.38 2.98
N ALA A 12 -9.50 -13.43 3.95
CA ALA A 12 -8.60 -14.57 4.14
C ALA A 12 -9.37 -15.86 4.46
N ARG A 13 -10.40 -15.78 5.31
CA ARG A 13 -11.26 -16.92 5.62
C ARG A 13 -11.96 -17.46 4.38
N LEU A 14 -12.46 -16.60 3.49
CA LEU A 14 -13.06 -17.02 2.23
C LEU A 14 -12.04 -17.70 1.31
N GLN A 15 -10.81 -17.18 1.25
CA GLN A 15 -9.72 -17.80 0.49
C GLN A 15 -9.39 -19.20 1.02
N ILE A 16 -9.22 -19.34 2.34
CA ILE A 16 -8.96 -20.64 2.99
C ILE A 16 -10.15 -21.59 2.80
N ALA A 17 -11.38 -21.12 3.00
CA ALA A 17 -12.58 -21.94 2.81
C ALA A 17 -12.71 -22.45 1.37
N ARG A 18 -12.31 -21.65 0.37
CA ARG A 18 -12.25 -22.09 -1.02
C ARG A 18 -11.26 -23.25 -1.17
N GLN A 19 -10.03 -23.11 -0.66
CA GLN A 19 -9.02 -24.16 -0.75
C GLN A 19 -9.45 -25.45 -0.02
N LEU A 20 -10.07 -25.35 1.16
CA LEU A 20 -10.57 -26.51 1.89
C LEU A 20 -11.69 -27.26 1.14
N LYS A 21 -12.51 -26.54 0.36
CA LYS A 21 -13.55 -27.16 -0.47
C LYS A 21 -12.96 -27.97 -1.63
N ASP A 22 -11.80 -27.58 -2.12
CA ASP A 22 -11.13 -28.23 -3.25
C ASP A 22 -10.35 -29.49 -2.84
N ILE A 23 -10.22 -29.79 -1.54
CA ILE A 23 -9.59 -31.02 -1.02
C ILE A 23 -10.64 -32.11 -0.86
N ASP A 24 -10.62 -33.14 -1.70
CA ASP A 24 -11.65 -34.20 -1.74
C ASP A 24 -11.85 -34.91 -0.39
N ASP A 25 -10.76 -35.31 0.27
CA ASP A 25 -10.79 -36.04 1.55
C ASP A 25 -11.13 -35.15 2.77
N PHE A 26 -11.28 -33.83 2.58
CA PHE A 26 -11.58 -32.91 3.68
C PHE A 26 -13.08 -32.93 4.03
N PRO A 27 -13.45 -33.11 5.33
CA PRO A 27 -14.85 -33.09 5.77
C PRO A 27 -15.55 -31.76 5.45
N LYS A 28 -16.51 -31.77 4.53
CA LYS A 28 -17.12 -30.54 4.00
C LYS A 28 -17.93 -29.75 5.03
N ASP A 29 -18.49 -30.41 6.03
CA ASP A 29 -19.20 -29.78 7.15
C ASP A 29 -18.26 -28.92 8.01
N TRP A 30 -16.96 -29.25 8.05
CA TRP A 30 -15.96 -28.56 8.83
C TRP A 30 -15.30 -27.39 8.10
N VAL A 31 -15.64 -27.12 6.84
CA VAL A 31 -15.02 -26.05 6.05
C VAL A 31 -15.13 -24.69 6.74
N TRP A 32 -16.29 -24.36 7.31
CA TRP A 32 -16.51 -23.04 7.92
C TRP A 32 -15.82 -22.91 9.29
N PRO A 33 -15.96 -23.87 10.23
CA PRO A 33 -15.20 -23.85 11.48
C PRO A 33 -13.68 -23.90 11.26
N ALA A 34 -13.20 -24.80 10.39
CA ALA A 34 -11.77 -24.95 10.12
C ALA A 34 -11.16 -23.72 9.44
N SER A 35 -11.83 -23.14 8.43
CA SER A 35 -11.34 -21.91 7.80
C SER A 35 -11.24 -20.76 8.80
N THR A 36 -12.16 -20.66 9.75
CA THR A 36 -12.12 -19.64 10.81
C THR A 36 -10.93 -19.84 11.74
N TYR A 37 -10.72 -21.08 12.20
CA TYR A 37 -9.57 -21.44 13.03
C TYR A 37 -8.24 -21.19 12.31
N LEU A 38 -8.11 -21.70 11.09
CA LEU A 38 -6.91 -21.53 10.26
C LEU A 38 -6.63 -20.06 9.98
N THR A 39 -7.66 -19.25 9.69
CA THR A 39 -7.47 -17.80 9.53
C THR A 39 -6.85 -17.19 10.79
N THR A 40 -7.37 -17.52 11.97
CA THR A 40 -6.81 -17.02 13.23
C THR A 40 -5.34 -17.42 13.38
N LYS A 41 -5.03 -18.70 13.16
CA LYS A 41 -3.65 -19.21 13.24
C LYS A 41 -2.72 -18.57 12.23
N THR A 42 -3.13 -18.42 10.97
CA THR A 42 -2.33 -17.73 9.95
C THR A 42 -2.03 -16.28 10.36
N PHE A 43 -2.99 -15.53 10.90
CA PHE A 43 -2.75 -14.14 11.35
C PHE A 43 -1.96 -14.05 12.67
N GLU A 44 -1.95 -15.10 13.49
CA GLU A 44 -1.05 -15.23 14.64
C GLU A 44 0.38 -15.45 14.16
N SER A 45 0.62 -16.42 13.28
CA SER A 45 1.94 -16.70 12.71
C SER A 45 2.52 -15.52 11.93
N LEU A 46 1.71 -14.83 11.11
CA LEU A 46 2.15 -13.63 10.39
C LEU A 46 2.55 -12.49 11.34
N ARG A 47 1.88 -12.38 12.50
CA ARG A 47 2.21 -11.38 13.51
C ARG A 47 3.55 -11.65 14.18
N GLU A 48 3.85 -12.91 14.44
CA GLU A 48 5.11 -13.34 15.03
C GLU A 48 6.28 -13.17 14.06
N MET A 49 6.07 -13.47 12.77
CA MET A 49 7.12 -13.43 11.77
C MET A 49 7.48 -12.02 11.25
N PHE A 50 6.54 -11.08 11.23
CA PHE A 50 6.71 -9.79 10.53
C PHE A 50 6.37 -8.57 11.40
N THR A 51 7.08 -8.40 12.51
CA THR A 51 6.88 -7.30 13.45
C THR A 51 7.11 -5.93 12.81
N SER A 52 8.27 -5.70 12.17
CA SER A 52 8.61 -4.41 11.54
C SER A 52 7.67 -4.05 10.39
N THR A 53 7.28 -5.02 9.55
CA THR A 53 6.32 -4.79 8.46
C THR A 53 4.98 -4.31 9.01
N ARG A 54 4.54 -4.88 10.12
CA ARG A 54 3.30 -4.48 10.80
C ARG A 54 3.39 -3.05 11.34
N GLU A 55 4.52 -2.67 11.94
CA GLU A 55 4.71 -1.31 12.44
C GLU A 55 4.59 -0.26 11.32
N ILE A 56 5.15 -0.55 10.14
CA ILE A 56 5.01 0.30 8.95
C ILE A 56 3.56 0.35 8.46
N GLN A 57 2.89 -0.79 8.40
CA GLN A 57 1.49 -0.86 7.98
C GLN A 57 0.55 -0.11 8.95
N ASP A 58 0.78 -0.24 10.25
CA ASP A 58 0.02 0.46 11.29
C ASP A 58 0.28 1.98 11.21
N TRP A 59 1.54 2.39 11.00
CA TRP A 59 1.91 3.79 10.77
C TRP A 59 1.22 4.38 9.54
N PHE A 60 1.26 3.69 8.40
CA PHE A 60 0.56 4.10 7.17
C PHE A 60 -0.95 4.23 7.40
N THR A 61 -1.57 3.23 8.03
CA THR A 61 -3.01 3.23 8.30
C THR A 61 -3.41 4.43 9.17
N GLU A 62 -2.62 4.75 10.19
CA GLU A 62 -2.88 5.88 11.09
C GLU A 62 -2.65 7.24 10.40
N CYS A 63 -1.59 7.37 9.59
CA CYS A 63 -1.35 8.56 8.78
C CYS A 63 -2.55 8.84 7.87
N ALA A 64 -2.97 7.84 7.08
CA ALA A 64 -4.10 7.97 6.15
C ALA A 64 -5.42 8.26 6.87
N ARG A 65 -5.66 7.64 8.03
CA ARG A 65 -6.85 7.93 8.86
C ARG A 65 -6.89 9.39 9.29
N LEU A 66 -5.76 9.93 9.77
CA LEU A 66 -5.68 11.30 10.27
C LEU A 66 -5.69 12.33 9.13
N ILE A 67 -4.99 12.09 8.02
CA ILE A 67 -5.02 12.96 6.84
C ILE A 67 -6.45 13.12 6.32
N SER A 68 -7.14 12.00 6.06
CA SER A 68 -8.51 12.07 5.55
C SER A 68 -9.54 12.51 6.60
N GLY A 69 -9.29 12.28 7.89
CA GLY A 69 -10.20 12.64 8.97
C GLY A 69 -10.09 14.09 9.44
N VAL A 70 -8.86 14.61 9.53
CA VAL A 70 -8.56 15.96 10.08
C VAL A 70 -8.45 16.97 8.95
N CYS A 71 -7.68 16.68 7.89
CA CYS A 71 -7.50 17.60 6.77
C CYS A 71 -8.66 17.54 5.76
N SER A 72 -9.51 16.50 5.83
CA SER A 72 -10.54 16.22 4.82
C SER A 72 -9.98 16.10 3.39
N GLN A 73 -8.74 15.62 3.26
CA GLN A 73 -8.04 15.46 1.99
C GLN A 73 -7.80 13.97 1.65
N ASN A 74 -7.64 13.70 0.36
CA ASN A 74 -7.18 12.40 -0.12
C ASN A 74 -5.69 12.22 0.18
N VAL A 75 -5.29 10.97 0.43
CA VAL A 75 -3.88 10.67 0.64
C VAL A 75 -3.16 10.68 -0.72
N GLU A 76 -2.06 11.42 -0.77
CA GLU A 76 -1.20 11.51 -1.93
C GLU A 76 0.28 11.34 -1.53
N TRP A 77 1.10 10.92 -2.49
CA TRP A 77 2.55 10.82 -2.35
C TRP A 77 3.21 10.89 -3.72
N VAL A 78 4.54 10.94 -3.73
CA VAL A 78 5.34 10.87 -4.95
C VAL A 78 6.23 9.63 -4.87
N THR A 79 6.29 8.82 -5.92
CA THR A 79 7.16 7.64 -5.94
C THR A 79 8.64 8.07 -6.01
N PRO A 80 9.60 7.18 -5.68
CA PRO A 80 11.03 7.48 -5.85
C PRO A 80 11.45 7.85 -7.28
N LEU A 81 10.61 7.56 -8.29
CA LEU A 81 10.82 7.96 -9.68
C LEU A 81 10.14 9.29 -10.06
N GLY A 82 9.54 10.00 -9.09
CA GLY A 82 8.91 11.29 -9.31
C GLY A 82 7.46 11.22 -9.82
N LEU A 83 6.82 10.05 -9.79
CA LEU A 83 5.43 9.91 -10.22
C LEU A 83 4.47 10.29 -9.07
N PRO A 84 3.62 11.32 -9.19
CA PRO A 84 2.61 11.62 -8.18
C PRO A 84 1.48 10.57 -8.20
N VAL A 85 1.06 10.15 -7.02
CA VAL A 85 -0.02 9.17 -6.81
C VAL A 85 -1.03 9.74 -5.83
N VAL A 86 -2.31 9.67 -6.18
CA VAL A 86 -3.44 10.12 -5.34
C VAL A 86 -4.43 8.98 -5.19
N GLN A 87 -4.92 8.74 -3.98
CA GLN A 87 -5.99 7.77 -3.76
C GLN A 87 -7.36 8.38 -4.11
N PRO A 88 -8.12 7.84 -5.08
CA PRO A 88 -9.37 8.43 -5.57
C PRO A 88 -10.60 8.06 -4.70
N TYR A 89 -10.39 7.68 -3.44
CA TYR A 89 -11.48 7.15 -2.62
C TYR A 89 -12.27 8.26 -1.95
N ASN A 90 -13.30 8.71 -2.66
CA ASN A 90 -14.27 9.68 -2.17
C ASN A 90 -15.55 9.00 -1.66
N ARG A 91 -16.32 9.69 -0.82
CA ARG A 91 -17.67 9.25 -0.43
C ARG A 91 -18.59 9.46 -1.62
N GLN A 92 -19.11 8.37 -2.17
CA GLN A 92 -20.23 8.45 -3.09
C GLN A 92 -21.44 8.99 -2.33
N GLU A 93 -21.89 10.21 -2.68
CA GLU A 93 -23.24 10.60 -2.30
C GLU A 93 -24.22 9.69 -3.03
N MET A 94 -25.02 8.92 -2.28
CA MET A 94 -26.21 8.32 -2.85
C MET A 94 -27.15 9.47 -3.23
N LYS A 95 -27.02 9.98 -4.46
CA LYS A 95 -28.10 10.72 -5.08
C LYS A 95 -29.27 9.73 -5.16
N HIS A 96 -30.21 9.84 -4.23
CA HIS A 96 -31.54 9.30 -4.43
C HIS A 96 -32.07 9.96 -5.71
N SER A 97 -31.86 9.32 -6.85
CA SER A 97 -32.51 9.70 -8.09
C SER A 97 -34.01 9.48 -7.84
N PRO A 98 -34.84 10.54 -7.82
CA PRO A 98 -36.26 10.32 -7.87
C PRO A 98 -36.54 9.65 -9.21
N ARG A 99 -37.18 8.48 -9.18
CA ARG A 99 -37.75 7.85 -10.38
C ARG A 99 -38.74 8.81 -11.01
N SER A 100 -38.29 9.64 -11.94
CA SER A 100 -39.11 10.21 -13.02
C SER A 100 -38.18 10.84 -14.04
N GLY A 101 -38.28 10.39 -15.28
CA GLY A 101 -37.27 10.60 -16.31
C GLY A 101 -36.96 12.07 -16.59
N PHE A 102 -35.70 12.47 -16.46
CA PHE A 102 -35.18 13.68 -17.09
C PHE A 102 -33.70 13.51 -17.47
N LYS A 103 -33.45 13.74 -18.76
CA LYS A 103 -32.22 14.08 -19.51
C LYS A 103 -30.86 13.86 -18.81
N VAL A 104 -30.05 12.99 -19.40
CA VAL A 104 -28.60 12.91 -19.22
C VAL A 104 -27.99 14.26 -19.67
N SER A 105 -27.60 15.09 -18.71
CA SER A 105 -26.81 16.29 -18.96
C SER A 105 -25.33 15.91 -18.99
N ALA A 106 -24.64 16.28 -20.08
CA ALA A 106 -23.23 15.99 -20.36
C ALA A 106 -22.22 16.82 -19.53
N ASN A 107 -22.63 17.29 -18.34
CA ASN A 107 -21.78 18.09 -17.45
C ASN A 107 -21.65 17.36 -16.10
N MET A 108 -20.74 16.39 -16.03
CA MET A 108 -20.22 15.91 -14.74
C MET A 108 -19.30 16.99 -14.18
N PRO A 109 -19.62 17.63 -13.04
CA PRO A 109 -18.67 18.52 -12.39
C PRO A 109 -17.51 17.65 -11.86
N MET A 110 -16.30 17.97 -12.32
CA MET A 110 -15.04 17.39 -11.88
C MET A 110 -14.90 17.48 -10.34
N ASP A 111 -14.79 16.30 -9.70
CA ASP A 111 -14.04 15.85 -8.51
C ASP A 111 -13.63 16.78 -7.34
N LEU A 112 -13.93 18.08 -7.32
CA LEU A 112 -13.36 19.00 -6.32
C LEU A 112 -14.07 19.03 -4.95
N TYR A 113 -15.22 18.38 -4.79
CA TYR A 113 -16.10 18.59 -3.62
C TYR A 113 -16.52 17.33 -2.86
N GLU A 114 -16.05 16.14 -3.24
CA GLU A 114 -16.43 14.94 -2.52
C GLU A 114 -15.50 14.69 -1.33
N ARG A 115 -16.08 14.58 -0.13
CA ARG A 115 -15.31 14.27 1.09
C ARG A 115 -14.64 12.89 0.96
N PRO A 116 -13.40 12.72 1.45
CA PRO A 116 -12.70 11.44 1.40
C PRO A 116 -13.46 10.33 2.16
N ASN A 117 -13.44 9.12 1.61
CA ASN A 117 -13.86 7.93 2.32
C ASN A 117 -12.73 7.42 3.21
N ILE A 118 -12.71 7.88 4.47
CA ILE A 118 -11.66 7.58 5.46
C ILE A 118 -11.36 6.07 5.57
N LEU A 119 -12.38 5.21 5.53
CA LEU A 119 -12.18 3.76 5.65
C LEU A 119 -11.46 3.17 4.43
N LYS A 120 -11.81 3.63 3.22
CA LYS A 120 -11.14 3.17 2.00
C LYS A 120 -9.73 3.74 1.88
N GLN A 121 -9.54 5.04 2.14
CA GLN A 121 -8.24 5.71 2.16
C GLN A 121 -7.26 4.96 3.09
N LYS A 122 -7.62 4.78 4.37
CA LYS A 122 -6.72 4.14 5.34
C LYS A 122 -6.39 2.68 5.02
N ASN A 123 -7.36 1.90 4.54
CA ASN A 123 -7.15 0.48 4.28
C ASN A 123 -6.37 0.23 2.98
N ALA A 124 -6.51 1.14 2.01
CA ALA A 124 -5.85 1.01 0.71
C ALA A 124 -4.49 1.71 0.67
N PHE A 125 -4.16 2.58 1.62
CA PHE A 125 -2.89 3.31 1.57
C PHE A 125 -1.66 2.38 1.68
N PRO A 126 -1.56 1.46 2.67
CA PRO A 126 -0.43 0.53 2.71
C PRO A 126 -0.24 -0.29 1.42
N PRO A 127 -1.25 -0.98 0.86
CA PRO A 127 -1.05 -1.77 -0.34
C PRO A 127 -0.75 -0.91 -1.57
N ASN A 128 -1.41 0.24 -1.74
CA ASN A 128 -1.14 1.11 -2.89
C ASN A 128 0.27 1.69 -2.84
N PHE A 129 0.77 2.01 -1.64
CA PHE A 129 2.15 2.49 -1.48
C PHE A 129 3.17 1.42 -1.89
N ILE A 130 3.00 0.18 -1.41
CA ILE A 130 3.87 -0.95 -1.80
C ILE A 130 3.80 -1.20 -3.31
N HIS A 131 2.60 -1.23 -3.90
CA HIS A 131 2.45 -1.39 -5.36
C HIS A 131 3.18 -0.28 -6.14
N SER A 132 3.22 0.94 -5.61
CA SER A 132 3.95 2.04 -6.24
C SER A 132 5.48 1.85 -6.18
N LEU A 133 5.98 1.18 -5.13
CA LEU A 133 7.40 0.80 -5.04
C LEU A 133 7.73 -0.37 -5.95
N ASP A 134 6.88 -1.41 -6.01
CA ASP A 134 7.06 -2.55 -6.92
C ASP A 134 7.07 -2.06 -8.38
N SER A 135 6.17 -1.13 -8.73
CA SER A 135 6.14 -0.46 -10.03
C SER A 135 7.43 0.32 -10.29
N SER A 136 7.95 1.04 -9.29
CA SER A 136 9.22 1.78 -9.41
C SER A 136 10.40 0.84 -9.65
N HIS A 137 10.45 -0.29 -8.94
CA HIS A 137 11.49 -1.32 -9.10
C HIS A 137 11.43 -1.97 -10.49
N MET A 138 10.23 -2.33 -10.95
CA MET A 138 9.99 -2.85 -12.29
C MET A 138 10.43 -1.86 -13.38
N MET A 139 10.06 -0.57 -13.25
CA MET A 139 10.45 0.47 -14.20
C MET A 139 11.96 0.68 -14.23
N LEU A 140 12.62 0.73 -13.07
CA LEU A 140 14.09 0.84 -12.99
C LEU A 140 14.78 -0.34 -13.66
N THR A 141 14.30 -1.56 -13.39
CA THR A 141 14.85 -2.78 -13.99
C THR A 141 14.71 -2.74 -15.51
N SER A 142 13.52 -2.38 -16.02
CA SER A 142 13.24 -2.23 -17.45
C SER A 142 14.20 -1.26 -18.13
N LEU A 143 14.37 -0.04 -17.58
CA LEU A 143 15.24 0.99 -18.14
C LEU A 143 16.71 0.55 -18.20
N HIS A 144 17.19 -0.18 -17.20
CA HIS A 144 18.56 -0.67 -17.21
C HIS A 144 18.75 -1.89 -18.12
N CYS A 145 17.74 -2.75 -18.24
CA CYS A 145 17.72 -3.81 -19.25
C CYS A 145 17.79 -3.22 -20.67
N GLU A 146 16.99 -2.20 -20.97
CA GLU A 146 17.00 -1.51 -22.27
C GLU A 146 18.39 -0.94 -22.61
N ARG A 147 19.05 -0.29 -21.65
CA ARG A 147 20.43 0.23 -21.82
C ARG A 147 21.46 -0.86 -22.14
N GLN A 148 21.21 -2.10 -21.75
CA GLN A 148 22.05 -3.26 -22.02
C GLN A 148 21.60 -4.07 -23.24
N GLY A 149 20.57 -3.60 -23.97
CA GLY A 149 20.01 -4.31 -25.11
C GLY A 149 19.24 -5.58 -24.75
N ILE A 150 18.76 -5.70 -23.51
CA ILE A 150 17.99 -6.84 -23.02
C ILE A 150 16.50 -6.57 -23.23
N THR A 151 15.83 -7.42 -24.01
CA THR A 151 14.37 -7.39 -24.12
C THR A 151 13.74 -7.68 -22.76
N PHE A 152 12.89 -6.77 -22.28
CA PHE A 152 12.22 -6.88 -20.99
C PHE A 152 10.71 -6.70 -21.16
N VAL A 153 9.95 -7.59 -20.52
CA VAL A 153 8.50 -7.46 -20.34
C VAL A 153 8.18 -7.82 -18.89
N SER A 154 7.15 -7.21 -18.31
CA SER A 154 6.71 -7.54 -16.96
C SER A 154 5.21 -7.80 -16.90
N VAL A 155 4.84 -8.71 -16.01
CA VAL A 155 3.48 -8.86 -15.49
C VAL A 155 3.57 -8.62 -13.99
N HIS A 156 3.48 -7.35 -13.58
CA HIS A 156 3.74 -6.91 -12.21
C HIS A 156 5.12 -7.36 -11.70
N ASP A 157 5.14 -8.30 -10.74
CA ASP A 157 6.31 -8.87 -10.08
C ASP A 157 6.96 -10.03 -10.86
N CYS A 158 6.38 -10.44 -12.00
CA CYS A 158 6.99 -11.42 -12.90
C CYS A 158 7.75 -10.71 -14.03
N PHE A 159 9.08 -10.89 -14.09
CA PHE A 159 9.95 -10.27 -15.09
C PHE A 159 10.39 -11.28 -16.15
N TRP A 160 10.18 -10.94 -17.43
CA TRP A 160 10.40 -11.82 -18.57
C TRP A 160 11.47 -11.25 -19.50
N THR A 161 12.31 -12.15 -20.02
CA THR A 161 13.35 -11.87 -21.01
C THR A 161 13.63 -13.13 -21.83
N HIS A 162 14.57 -13.08 -22.78
CA HIS A 162 15.02 -14.26 -23.50
C HIS A 162 15.84 -15.20 -22.61
N ALA A 163 15.79 -16.51 -22.86
CA ALA A 163 16.43 -17.52 -22.01
C ALA A 163 17.95 -17.29 -21.81
N ASN A 164 18.63 -16.74 -22.81
CA ASN A 164 20.06 -16.45 -22.75
C ASN A 164 20.42 -15.21 -21.93
N THR A 165 19.45 -14.34 -21.59
CA THR A 165 19.66 -13.08 -20.84
C THR A 165 19.08 -13.11 -19.42
N VAL A 166 18.59 -14.26 -18.97
CA VAL A 166 18.07 -14.46 -17.61
C VAL A 166 19.12 -14.16 -16.52
N PRO A 167 20.41 -14.58 -16.65
CA PRO A 167 21.42 -14.25 -15.65
C PRO A 167 21.62 -12.73 -15.48
N GLU A 168 21.66 -11.99 -16.59
CA GLU A 168 21.82 -10.54 -16.61
C GLU A 168 20.58 -9.84 -16.05
N LEU A 169 19.37 -10.31 -16.39
CA LEU A 169 18.13 -9.80 -15.81
C LEU A 169 18.11 -9.97 -14.29
N ASN A 170 18.48 -11.16 -13.77
CA ASN A 170 18.49 -11.43 -12.34
C ASN A 170 19.49 -10.53 -11.60
N ARG A 171 20.68 -10.31 -12.18
CA ARG A 171 21.65 -9.36 -11.64
C ARG A 171 21.04 -7.96 -11.58
N MET A 172 20.47 -7.48 -12.69
CA MET A 172 19.89 -6.14 -12.78
C MET A 172 18.74 -5.95 -11.80
N CYS A 173 17.87 -6.95 -11.67
CA CYS A 173 16.75 -6.93 -10.74
C CYS A 173 17.22 -6.71 -9.29
N ARG A 174 18.25 -7.44 -8.84
CA ARG A 174 18.82 -7.28 -7.49
C ARG A 174 19.50 -5.93 -7.33
N GLU A 175 20.29 -5.50 -8.31
CA GLU A 175 20.96 -4.19 -8.30
C GLU A 175 19.95 -3.05 -8.16
N GLN A 176 18.87 -3.06 -8.94
CA GLN A 176 17.85 -2.01 -8.91
C GLN A 176 16.99 -2.08 -7.64
N PHE A 177 16.75 -3.27 -7.09
CA PHE A 177 16.06 -3.40 -5.80
C PHE A 177 16.88 -2.77 -4.67
N VAL A 178 18.18 -3.09 -4.61
CA VAL A 178 19.10 -2.52 -3.62
C VAL A 178 19.23 -1.02 -3.81
N ALA A 179 19.39 -0.54 -5.05
CA ALA A 179 19.47 0.89 -5.34
C ALA A 179 18.21 1.66 -4.90
N LEU A 180 17.03 1.10 -5.17
CA LEU A 180 15.75 1.69 -4.76
C LEU A 180 15.63 1.75 -3.23
N HIS A 181 15.80 0.63 -2.54
CA HIS A 181 15.62 0.54 -1.08
C HIS A 181 16.78 1.11 -0.26
N SER A 182 17.90 1.46 -0.89
CA SER A 182 18.98 2.24 -0.26
C SER A 182 18.59 3.71 -0.08
N GLN A 183 17.57 4.19 -0.81
CA GLN A 183 17.04 5.53 -0.60
C GLN A 183 16.24 5.62 0.72
N PRO A 184 16.21 6.79 1.37
CA PRO A 184 15.45 6.99 2.60
C PRO A 184 13.95 7.18 2.29
N ILE A 185 13.30 6.15 1.76
CA ILE A 185 11.94 6.19 1.19
C ILE A 185 10.91 6.64 2.23
N LEU A 186 10.97 6.09 3.46
CA LEU A 186 10.00 6.43 4.51
C LEU A 186 10.22 7.85 5.03
N GLU A 187 11.48 8.30 5.09
CA GLU A 187 11.84 9.65 5.49
C GLU A 187 11.36 10.67 4.45
N GLN A 188 11.58 10.40 3.16
CA GLN A 188 11.07 11.23 2.06
C GLN A 188 9.54 11.30 2.07
N LEU A 189 8.86 10.17 2.30
CA LEU A 189 7.41 10.14 2.43
C LEU A 189 6.94 10.96 3.63
N SER A 190 7.58 10.80 4.79
CA SER A 190 7.26 11.57 6.00
C SER A 190 7.46 13.06 5.78
N GLU A 191 8.55 13.46 5.14
CA GLU A 191 8.83 14.86 4.80
C GLU A 191 7.77 15.43 3.87
N PHE A 192 7.43 14.70 2.80
CA PHE A 192 6.35 15.07 1.89
C PHE A 192 5.03 15.26 2.64
N MET A 193 4.61 14.26 3.42
CA MET A 193 3.35 14.34 4.16
C MET A 193 3.33 15.49 5.18
N ARG A 194 4.46 15.77 5.83
CA ARG A 194 4.57 16.91 6.74
C ARG A 194 4.44 18.22 5.99
N HIS A 195 5.12 18.37 4.86
CA HIS A 195 5.01 19.58 4.05
C HIS A 195 3.57 19.81 3.57
N THR A 196 2.87 18.75 3.14
CA THR A 196 1.53 18.84 2.56
C THR A 196 0.40 18.96 3.60
N TYR A 197 0.49 18.21 4.71
CA TYR A 197 -0.65 18.02 5.63
C TYR A 197 -0.43 18.56 7.04
N SER A 198 0.78 19.00 7.40
CA SER A 198 1.01 19.50 8.78
C SER A 198 0.41 20.87 9.01
N PHE A 199 -0.06 21.08 10.24
CA PHE A 199 -0.59 22.37 10.70
C PHE A 199 0.51 23.22 11.34
N LYS A 200 0.49 24.53 11.08
CA LYS A 200 1.41 25.50 11.68
C LYS A 200 0.89 25.96 13.05
N ASP A 201 1.76 26.58 13.84
CA ASP A 201 1.38 27.09 15.17
C ASP A 201 0.22 28.10 15.13
N SER A 202 0.07 28.82 14.01
CA SER A 202 -1.05 29.73 13.74
C SER A 202 -2.42 29.05 13.57
N ASP A 203 -2.42 27.75 13.24
CA ASP A 203 -3.64 27.01 12.93
C ASP A 203 -4.29 26.39 14.18
N PHE A 204 -3.65 26.56 15.34
CA PHE A 204 -4.13 26.11 16.65
C PHE A 204 -4.78 27.26 17.41
N ILE A 205 -5.96 26.98 17.95
CA ILE A 205 -6.73 27.92 18.78
C ILE A 205 -6.21 27.86 20.24
N ASN A 206 -5.53 26.77 20.61
CA ASN A 206 -4.99 26.45 21.93
C ASN A 206 -6.05 26.42 23.05
N ASP A 207 -7.28 26.07 22.69
CA ASP A 207 -8.44 25.99 23.59
C ASP A 207 -8.63 24.59 24.22
N GLY A 208 -7.81 23.61 23.82
CA GLY A 208 -7.94 22.22 24.24
C GLY A 208 -9.07 21.46 23.55
N SER A 209 -9.63 22.00 22.47
CA SER A 209 -10.66 21.34 21.67
C SER A 209 -10.17 20.02 21.06
N VAL A 210 -11.14 19.14 20.77
CA VAL A 210 -10.87 17.86 20.09
C VAL A 210 -10.21 18.07 18.72
N GLU A 211 -10.51 19.19 18.06
CA GLU A 211 -9.92 19.56 16.78
C GLU A 211 -8.42 19.85 16.92
N ASP A 212 -8.03 20.71 17.88
CA ASP A 212 -6.63 21.02 18.14
C ASP A 212 -5.84 19.79 18.59
N LEU A 213 -6.43 18.94 19.44
CA LEU A 213 -5.83 17.66 19.83
C LEU A 213 -5.58 16.74 18.62
N SER A 214 -6.53 16.69 17.68
CA SER A 214 -6.42 15.86 16.48
C SER A 214 -5.37 16.40 15.51
N LYS A 215 -5.28 17.72 15.32
CA LYS A 215 -4.23 18.39 14.52
C LYS A 215 -2.84 18.14 15.11
N ARG A 216 -2.68 18.23 16.43
CA ARG A 216 -1.42 17.90 17.13
C ARG A 216 -1.08 16.42 17.00
N GLN A 217 -2.07 15.53 17.09
CA GLN A 217 -1.87 14.11 16.88
C GLN A 217 -1.38 13.81 15.46
N LEU A 218 -1.95 14.44 14.42
CA LEU A 218 -1.48 14.31 13.05
C LEU A 218 -0.01 14.73 12.93
N ASN A 219 0.33 15.95 13.36
CA ASN A 219 1.71 16.46 13.32
C ASN A 219 2.72 15.54 14.01
N ARG A 220 2.30 14.85 15.09
CA ARG A 220 3.13 13.88 15.82
C ARG A 220 3.28 12.57 15.04
N ILE A 221 2.19 11.98 14.56
CA ILE A 221 2.21 10.70 13.85
C ILE A 221 3.03 10.80 12.57
N LEU A 222 2.92 11.91 11.82
CA LEU A 222 3.70 12.12 10.60
C LEU A 222 5.22 12.13 10.86
N LYS A 223 5.66 12.45 12.10
CA LYS A 223 7.08 12.42 12.51
C LYS A 223 7.52 11.09 13.11
N GLN A 224 6.58 10.26 13.58
CA GLN A 224 6.87 9.03 14.31
C GLN A 224 6.98 7.84 13.35
N MET A 225 8.01 7.86 12.51
CA MET A 225 8.30 6.74 11.61
C MET A 225 8.80 5.52 12.39
N PRO A 226 8.47 4.29 11.96
CA PRO A 226 9.08 3.07 12.49
C PRO A 226 10.60 3.06 12.31
N GLN A 227 11.30 2.38 13.22
CA GLN A 227 12.76 2.27 13.16
C GLN A 227 13.20 1.22 12.14
N LYS A 228 14.37 1.43 11.54
CA LYS A 228 15.00 0.44 10.66
C LYS A 228 15.53 -0.72 11.51
N GLY A 229 15.41 -1.93 10.96
CA GLY A 229 16.08 -3.11 11.50
C GLY A 229 17.58 -3.11 11.20
N ASP A 230 18.21 -4.25 11.43
CA ASP A 230 19.64 -4.50 11.27
C ASP A 230 20.00 -5.29 9.99
N PHE A 231 19.01 -5.63 9.16
CA PHE A 231 19.24 -6.35 7.91
C PHE A 231 20.11 -5.55 6.93
N ASP A 232 21.25 -6.12 6.53
CA ASP A 232 22.07 -5.54 5.46
C ASP A 232 21.44 -5.80 4.09
N LEU A 233 20.94 -4.74 3.47
CA LEU A 233 20.30 -4.77 2.16
C LEU A 233 21.21 -5.34 1.06
N ARG A 234 22.53 -5.26 1.22
CA ARG A 234 23.50 -5.78 0.23
C ARG A 234 23.40 -7.30 0.07
N ASN A 235 22.91 -8.03 1.07
CA ASN A 235 22.67 -9.47 1.00
C ASN A 235 21.71 -9.87 -0.14
N VAL A 236 20.89 -8.94 -0.63
CA VAL A 236 20.01 -9.19 -1.78
C VAL A 236 20.80 -9.45 -3.07
N LEU A 237 21.98 -8.85 -3.24
CA LEU A 237 22.79 -9.01 -4.45
C LEU A 237 23.22 -10.47 -4.67
N ASP A 238 23.50 -11.18 -3.57
CA ASP A 238 23.95 -12.56 -3.57
C ASP A 238 22.80 -13.59 -3.46
N SER A 239 21.56 -13.11 -3.29
CA SER A 239 20.41 -13.99 -3.06
C SER A 239 19.91 -14.64 -4.36
N VAL A 240 20.26 -15.91 -4.54
CA VAL A 240 19.85 -16.72 -5.70
C VAL A 240 18.33 -16.78 -5.85
N TYR A 241 17.60 -16.91 -4.75
CA TYR A 241 16.15 -17.10 -4.72
C TYR A 241 15.35 -15.81 -4.54
N PHE A 242 15.99 -14.63 -4.69
CA PHE A 242 15.28 -13.35 -4.60
C PHE A 242 14.26 -13.18 -5.73
N PHE A 243 14.68 -13.46 -6.96
CA PHE A 243 13.84 -13.61 -8.16
C PHE A 243 14.31 -14.89 -8.85
N SER A 244 13.40 -15.86 -9.02
CA SER A 244 13.68 -17.19 -9.56
C SER A 244 12.49 -17.75 -10.31
#